data_AF-A0A348PCD8-F1
#
_entry.id   AF-A0A348PCD8-F1
#
_cell.length_a   1.000
_cell.length_b   1.000
_cell.length_c   1.000
_cell.angle_alpha   90.00
_cell.angle_beta   90.00
_cell.angle_gamma   90.00
#
_symmetry.space_group_name_H-M   'P 1'
#
loop_
_entity.id
_entity.type
_entity.pdbx_description
1 polymer ?
#
loop_
_entity_poly.entity_id
_entity_poly.type
_entity_poly.pdbx_seq_one_letter_code
_entity_poly.pdbx_strand_id
1 'polypeptide(L)'
;AAMGMVTGDFVFVGDLGRPDLLESAAGQVGIAEPSAHALWRSARKFVELPGYLQVWPAHGAGSACGKALGAIPQSTVGYEVANSPVLKLVGDEAAFVKDILSGQPEPPLYFARMKALNRDGVPPLGAVPVPPVVTDVRAHAAAWEAPGTVVVDTRPWPAFRDGHLPGALYAPLGKMLPMVVGSFVKPEEKIVLVCELARADEIVRDLVRIGYDRVIAVVAPDSMGATVGVKLETTPEMSAAEANAARGSSFILDVRGAAEYEVGHLEEAFNVAYTRLLPHIAQLPRGERIVVHCALGGRSAAATSMLRRMGFNAVNVAGGFEGWKKAGLPTAAPASSRAPALSGATAASKPSGGCCGGSCHG
;
A
#
# COMPACT_ATOMS: atom_id res chain seq x y z
N ALA A 1 3.68 -19.50 37.13
CA ALA A 1 4.54 -19.27 35.95
C ALA A 1 3.90 -18.19 35.08
N ALA A 2 4.68 -17.41 34.31
CA ALA A 2 4.13 -16.45 33.36
C ALA A 2 3.30 -17.18 32.28
N MET A 3 2.20 -16.57 31.82
CA MET A 3 1.29 -17.19 30.84
C MET A 3 1.55 -16.73 29.39
N GLY A 4 2.16 -15.56 29.19
CA GLY A 4 2.37 -14.98 27.87
C GLY A 4 3.15 -13.68 27.92
N MET A 5 3.36 -13.09 26.74
CA MET A 5 4.12 -11.89 26.51
C MET A 5 3.36 -10.94 25.58
N VAL A 6 3.28 -9.67 25.97
CA VAL A 6 2.92 -8.59 25.05
C VAL A 6 4.17 -8.29 24.22
N THR A 7 4.17 -8.72 22.96
CA THR A 7 5.35 -8.62 22.08
C THR A 7 5.41 -7.31 21.32
N GLY A 8 4.35 -6.49 21.35
CA GLY A 8 4.33 -5.24 20.61
C GLY A 8 4.57 -5.47 19.12
N ASP A 9 5.48 -4.69 18.54
CA ASP A 9 5.95 -4.84 17.16
C ASP A 9 7.27 -5.62 17.04
N PHE A 10 7.64 -6.41 18.06
CA PHE A 10 8.81 -7.28 17.98
C PHE A 10 8.49 -8.58 17.24
N VAL A 11 7.60 -9.41 17.80
CA VAL A 11 7.17 -10.69 17.20
C VAL A 11 5.68 -10.63 16.93
N PHE A 12 5.31 -10.90 15.68
CA PHE A 12 3.94 -11.06 15.22
C PHE A 12 3.59 -12.55 15.06
N VAL A 13 2.33 -12.84 14.72
CA VAL A 13 1.97 -14.19 14.25
C VAL A 13 2.51 -14.38 12.85
N GLY A 14 3.51 -15.25 12.68
CA GLY A 14 4.13 -15.62 11.42
C GLY A 14 5.27 -14.71 10.94
N ASP A 15 5.58 -13.60 11.62
CA ASP A 15 6.54 -12.60 11.16
C ASP A 15 7.15 -11.78 12.31
N LEU A 16 8.13 -10.93 12.01
CA LEU A 16 8.78 -10.01 12.94
C LEU A 16 8.56 -8.54 12.53
N GLY A 17 8.78 -7.63 13.47
CA GLY A 17 8.84 -6.19 13.22
C GLY A 17 9.89 -5.80 12.20
N ARG A 18 9.55 -4.86 11.32
CA ARG A 18 10.52 -4.29 10.38
C ARG A 18 11.53 -3.36 11.09
N PRO A 19 12.84 -3.46 10.82
CA PRO A 19 13.85 -2.64 11.48
C PRO A 19 14.19 -1.33 10.76
N ASP A 20 13.63 -1.07 9.58
CA ASP A 20 14.03 0.03 8.69
C ASP A 20 13.23 1.34 8.89
N LEU A 21 12.17 1.35 9.70
CA LEU A 21 11.26 2.50 9.80
C LEU A 21 11.93 3.81 10.23
N LEU A 22 13.02 3.76 11.01
CA LEU A 22 13.74 4.98 11.40
C LEU A 22 14.46 5.60 10.20
N GLU A 23 14.89 4.78 9.26
CA GLU A 23 15.50 5.21 8.02
C GLU A 23 14.44 5.65 7.02
N SER A 24 13.49 4.75 6.69
CA SER A 24 12.52 4.93 5.61
C SER A 24 11.41 5.95 5.91
N ALA A 25 11.13 6.23 7.19
CA ALA A 25 10.13 7.22 7.59
C ALA A 25 10.69 8.40 8.40
N ALA A 26 11.72 8.20 9.23
CA ALA A 26 12.23 9.26 10.12
C ALA A 26 13.53 9.91 9.63
N GLY A 27 14.05 9.53 8.45
CA GLY A 27 15.20 10.17 7.83
C GLY A 27 16.55 9.88 8.50
N GLN A 28 16.61 8.86 9.36
CA GLN A 28 17.86 8.46 10.03
C GLN A 28 18.64 7.49 9.13
N VAL A 29 19.50 8.04 8.27
CA VAL A 29 20.30 7.28 7.31
C VAL A 29 21.22 6.28 8.00
N GLY A 30 21.28 5.03 7.51
CA GLY A 30 22.20 3.99 7.97
C GLY A 30 21.81 3.31 9.28
N ILE A 31 20.56 3.43 9.73
CA ILE A 31 20.10 2.84 10.99
C ILE A 31 19.36 1.51 10.79
N ALA A 32 18.93 1.18 9.57
CA ALA A 32 18.18 -0.04 9.28
C ALA A 32 18.98 -1.30 9.60
N GLU A 33 20.22 -1.38 9.13
CA GLU A 33 21.11 -2.54 9.35
C GLU A 33 21.48 -2.72 10.83
N PRO A 34 21.95 -1.69 11.57
CA PRO A 34 22.14 -1.80 13.02
C PRO A 34 20.89 -2.26 13.78
N SER A 35 19.71 -1.79 13.36
CA SER A 35 18.42 -2.19 13.94
C SER A 35 18.09 -3.65 13.64
N ALA A 36 18.42 -4.15 12.45
CA ALA A 36 18.27 -5.56 12.08
C ALA A 36 19.15 -6.48 12.94
N HIS A 37 20.40 -6.08 13.22
CA HIS A 37 21.27 -6.81 14.16
C HIS A 37 20.71 -6.81 15.59
N ALA A 38 20.14 -5.70 16.05
CA ALA A 38 19.49 -5.64 17.36
C ALA A 38 18.24 -6.53 17.44
N LEU A 39 17.46 -6.57 16.37
CA LEU A 39 16.31 -7.46 16.23
C LEU A 39 16.74 -8.93 16.25
N TRP A 40 17.80 -9.30 15.53
CA TRP A 40 18.35 -10.66 15.54
C TRP A 40 18.77 -11.10 16.95
N ARG A 41 19.49 -10.24 17.70
CA ARG A 41 19.85 -10.52 19.11
C ARG A 41 18.62 -10.73 20.00
N SER A 42 17.53 -10.03 19.72
CA SER A 42 16.26 -10.19 20.45
C SER A 42 15.55 -11.48 20.05
N ALA A 43 15.53 -11.82 18.76
CA ALA A 43 14.99 -13.07 18.23
C ALA A 43 15.70 -14.30 18.80
N ARG A 44 17.02 -14.25 18.97
CA ARG A 44 17.79 -15.30 19.66
C ARG A 44 17.31 -15.59 21.07
N LYS A 45 17.00 -14.54 21.85
CA LYS A 45 16.44 -14.70 23.20
C LYS A 45 15.03 -15.26 23.14
N PHE A 46 14.24 -14.86 22.15
CA PHE A 46 12.86 -15.33 21.99
C PHE A 46 12.78 -16.83 21.71
N VAL A 47 13.65 -17.38 20.84
CA VAL A 47 13.60 -18.82 20.50
C VAL A 47 14.01 -19.74 21.66
N GLU A 48 14.63 -19.21 22.71
CA GLU A 48 15.00 -19.94 23.93
C GLU A 48 13.88 -19.95 25.00
N LEU A 49 12.80 -19.19 24.78
CA LEU A 49 11.70 -19.09 25.75
C LEU A 49 10.85 -20.37 25.81
N PRO A 50 10.18 -20.65 26.94
CA PRO A 50 9.26 -21.78 27.04
C PRO A 50 8.17 -21.75 25.97
N GLY A 51 8.04 -22.84 25.21
CA GLY A 51 7.15 -22.91 24.05
C GLY A 51 5.66 -22.69 24.35
N TYR A 52 5.23 -22.88 25.60
CA TYR A 52 3.83 -22.70 26.02
C TYR A 52 3.42 -21.22 26.19
N LEU A 53 4.38 -20.28 26.21
CA LEU A 53 4.08 -18.87 26.43
C LEU A 53 3.27 -18.30 25.26
N GLN A 54 2.17 -17.62 25.57
CA GLN A 54 1.37 -16.92 24.56
C GLN A 54 2.12 -15.69 24.01
N VAL A 55 1.85 -15.40 22.74
CA VAL A 55 2.38 -14.24 22.01
C VAL A 55 1.21 -13.31 21.68
N TRP A 56 1.23 -12.10 22.25
CA TRP A 56 0.21 -11.06 22.05
C TRP A 56 0.83 -9.85 21.31
N PRO A 57 0.74 -9.82 19.97
CA PRO A 57 1.30 -8.74 19.18
C PRO A 57 0.45 -7.47 19.24
N ALA A 58 1.06 -6.32 18.88
CA ALA A 58 0.33 -5.05 18.72
C ALA A 58 -0.35 -4.91 17.35
N HIS A 59 0.06 -5.68 16.34
CA HIS A 59 -0.51 -5.66 15.00
C HIS A 59 -0.81 -7.07 14.47
N GLY A 60 -1.67 -7.13 13.45
CA GLY A 60 -2.00 -8.35 12.70
C GLY A 60 -2.10 -8.09 11.19
N ALA A 61 -2.70 -9.02 10.45
CA ALA A 61 -2.78 -9.01 9.00
C ALA A 61 -3.14 -7.63 8.38
N GLY A 62 -2.31 -7.18 7.44
CA GLY A 62 -2.49 -5.94 6.69
C GLY A 62 -1.86 -4.68 7.30
N SER A 63 -1.14 -4.80 8.41
CA SER A 63 -0.29 -3.70 8.92
C SER A 63 0.95 -3.49 8.05
N ALA A 64 1.39 -2.23 7.92
CA ALA A 64 2.65 -1.86 7.26
C ALA A 64 3.89 -2.00 8.17
N CYS A 65 3.70 -2.45 9.43
CA CYS A 65 4.79 -2.67 10.40
C CYS A 65 5.57 -3.99 10.19
N GLY A 66 5.14 -4.85 9.28
CA GLY A 66 5.86 -6.06 8.88
C GLY A 66 5.46 -6.55 7.49
N LYS A 67 6.10 -7.63 7.02
CA LYS A 67 6.00 -8.12 5.65
C LYS A 67 4.75 -8.96 5.42
N ALA A 68 4.44 -9.89 6.33
CA ALA A 68 3.41 -10.91 6.14
C ALA A 68 2.74 -11.35 7.45
N LEU A 69 2.11 -10.41 8.16
CA LEU A 69 1.43 -10.70 9.44
C LEU A 69 0.24 -11.64 9.24
N GLY A 70 0.13 -12.64 10.11
CA GLY A 70 -0.98 -13.59 10.16
C GLY A 70 -2.32 -12.95 10.54
N ALA A 71 -3.41 -13.57 10.09
CA ALA A 71 -4.78 -13.15 10.43
C ALA A 71 -5.28 -13.69 11.77
N ILE A 72 -4.54 -14.63 12.38
CA ILE A 72 -4.82 -15.17 13.71
C ILE A 72 -4.33 -14.14 14.75
N PRO A 73 -5.14 -13.80 15.77
CA PRO A 73 -4.86 -12.66 16.66
C PRO A 73 -3.71 -12.89 17.66
N GLN A 74 -3.36 -14.15 17.93
CA GLN A 74 -2.32 -14.52 18.91
C GLN A 74 -1.72 -15.88 18.55
N SER A 75 -0.56 -16.18 19.13
CA SER A 75 0.15 -17.45 18.92
C SER A 75 0.84 -17.92 20.20
N THR A 76 1.77 -18.86 20.08
CA THR A 76 2.67 -19.28 21.17
C THR A 76 4.11 -19.26 20.70
N VAL A 77 5.06 -19.12 21.62
CA VAL A 77 6.50 -19.19 21.31
C VAL A 77 6.81 -20.47 20.53
N GLY A 78 6.32 -21.62 20.99
CA GLY A 78 6.62 -22.91 20.35
C GLY A 78 6.10 -22.99 18.92
N TYR A 79 4.91 -22.44 18.65
CA TYR A 79 4.35 -22.39 17.30
C TYR A 79 5.15 -21.46 16.39
N GLU A 80 5.52 -20.26 16.86
CA GLU A 80 6.29 -19.30 16.06
C GLU A 80 7.69 -19.83 15.74
N VAL A 81 8.39 -20.41 16.72
CA VAL A 81 9.70 -21.04 16.52
C VAL A 81 9.64 -22.14 15.45
N ALA A 82 8.57 -22.95 15.47
CA ALA A 82 8.42 -24.04 14.50
C ALA A 82 8.05 -23.56 13.08
N ASN A 83 7.31 -22.45 12.95
CA ASN A 83 6.63 -22.11 11.70
C ASN A 83 7.10 -20.81 11.04
N SER A 84 7.54 -19.81 11.81
CA SER A 84 7.94 -18.51 11.26
C SER A 84 9.18 -18.64 10.36
N PRO A 85 9.10 -18.21 9.07
CA PRO A 85 10.24 -18.29 8.15
C PRO A 85 11.46 -17.50 8.64
N VAL A 86 11.24 -16.30 9.19
CA VAL A 86 12.31 -15.42 9.68
C VAL A 86 12.96 -15.97 10.96
N LEU A 87 12.21 -16.59 11.87
CA LEU A 87 12.80 -17.20 13.08
C LEU A 87 13.67 -18.42 12.74
N LYS A 88 13.41 -19.12 11.64
CA LYS A 88 14.27 -20.22 11.15
C LYS A 88 15.65 -19.74 10.71
N LEU A 89 15.79 -18.45 10.37
CA LEU A 89 17.07 -17.85 9.98
C LEU A 89 17.92 -17.41 11.18
N VAL A 90 17.44 -17.52 12.42
CA VAL A 90 18.14 -17.04 13.61
C VAL A 90 19.54 -17.68 13.80
N GLY A 91 19.76 -18.88 13.27
CA GLY A 91 21.07 -19.55 13.27
C GLY A 91 22.12 -18.93 12.33
N ASP A 92 21.71 -18.07 11.40
CA ASP A 92 22.56 -17.37 10.43
C ASP A 92 22.22 -15.88 10.41
N GLU A 93 23.00 -15.08 11.15
CA GLU A 93 22.76 -13.63 11.29
C GLU A 93 22.77 -12.91 9.93
N ALA A 94 23.66 -13.28 9.02
CA ALA A 94 23.77 -12.63 7.72
C ALA A 94 22.53 -12.91 6.86
N ALA A 95 22.06 -14.16 6.85
CA ALA A 95 20.83 -14.53 6.16
C ALA A 95 19.60 -13.83 6.78
N PHE A 96 19.53 -13.77 8.12
CA PHE A 96 18.46 -13.06 8.83
C PHE A 96 18.41 -11.58 8.47
N VAL A 97 19.54 -10.87 8.58
CA VAL A 97 19.63 -9.42 8.31
C VAL A 97 19.25 -9.12 6.86
N LYS A 98 19.73 -9.94 5.92
CA LYS A 98 19.37 -9.82 4.51
C LYS A 98 17.87 -10.00 4.28
N ASP A 99 17.26 -11.04 4.86
CA ASP A 99 15.84 -11.33 4.66
C ASP A 99 14.94 -10.24 5.28
N ILE A 100 15.21 -9.84 6.52
CA ILE A 100 14.38 -8.90 7.27
C ILE A 100 14.43 -7.47 6.72
N LEU A 101 15.50 -7.10 6.01
CA LEU A 101 15.60 -5.81 5.31
C LEU A 101 15.02 -5.85 3.90
N SER A 102 14.84 -7.04 3.31
CA SER A 102 14.33 -7.19 1.96
C SER A 102 12.80 -7.11 1.91
N GLY A 103 12.25 -6.58 0.81
CA GLY A 103 10.81 -6.66 0.50
C GLY A 103 9.89 -5.99 1.53
N GLN A 104 10.39 -5.01 2.28
CA GLN A 104 9.58 -4.24 3.21
C GLN A 104 8.64 -3.29 2.46
N PRO A 105 7.38 -3.16 2.87
CA PRO A 105 6.46 -2.22 2.24
C PRO A 105 6.94 -0.78 2.47
N GLU A 106 6.67 0.14 1.57
CA GLU A 106 6.97 1.55 1.87
C GLU A 106 6.06 2.07 2.99
N PRO A 107 6.61 2.77 4.01
CA PRO A 107 5.80 3.29 5.09
C PRO A 107 4.94 4.47 4.62
N PRO A 108 3.67 4.55 5.02
CA PRO A 108 2.81 5.70 4.73
C PRO A 108 3.42 7.01 5.22
N LEU A 109 3.12 8.12 4.54
CA LEU A 109 3.75 9.41 4.82
C LEU A 109 3.54 9.90 6.27
N TYR A 110 2.37 9.67 6.86
CA TYR A 110 2.10 10.10 8.24
C TYR A 110 2.89 9.35 9.31
N PHE A 111 3.56 8.21 9.02
CA PHE A 111 4.31 7.46 10.03
C PHE A 111 5.41 8.30 10.67
N ALA A 112 6.07 9.15 9.88
CA ALA A 112 7.08 10.10 10.36
C ALA A 112 6.49 11.04 11.44
N ARG A 113 5.30 11.60 11.15
CA ARG A 113 4.55 12.46 12.07
C ARG A 113 4.14 11.70 13.32
N MET A 114 3.61 10.47 13.19
CA MET A 114 3.19 9.67 14.34
C MET A 114 4.36 9.38 15.29
N LYS A 115 5.55 9.09 14.77
CA LYS A 115 6.73 8.92 15.64
C LYS A 115 7.08 10.20 16.40
N ALA A 116 7.06 11.35 15.73
CA ALA A 116 7.32 12.62 16.39
C ALA A 116 6.27 12.90 17.49
N LEU A 117 4.99 12.78 17.16
CA LEU A 117 3.88 13.01 18.10
C LEU A 117 3.90 12.04 19.29
N ASN A 118 4.18 10.75 19.08
CA ASN A 118 4.24 9.77 20.16
C ASN A 118 5.46 9.95 21.06
N ARG A 119 6.56 10.50 20.53
CA ARG A 119 7.77 10.84 21.31
C ARG A 119 7.57 12.13 22.12
N ASP A 120 7.06 13.17 21.47
CA ASP A 120 6.98 14.52 22.03
C ASP A 120 5.69 14.73 22.87
N GLY A 121 4.70 13.85 22.67
CA GLY A 121 3.37 13.95 23.27
C GLY A 121 2.42 14.78 22.41
N VAL A 122 1.12 14.53 22.58
CA VAL A 122 0.03 15.32 21.99
C VAL A 122 -0.82 15.93 23.10
N PRO A 123 -1.42 17.13 22.88
CA PRO A 123 -2.40 17.66 23.82
C PRO A 123 -3.55 16.67 24.07
N PRO A 124 -3.96 16.45 25.34
CA PRO A 124 -5.12 15.62 25.62
C PRO A 124 -6.37 16.17 24.93
N LEU A 125 -7.04 15.32 24.14
CA LEU A 125 -8.21 15.73 23.35
C LEU A 125 -9.46 16.00 24.20
N GLY A 126 -9.54 15.41 25.39
CA GLY A 126 -10.70 15.53 26.30
C GLY A 126 -11.87 14.63 25.88
N ALA A 127 -12.45 14.88 24.71
CA ALA A 127 -13.54 14.09 24.14
C ALA A 127 -13.37 13.92 22.62
N VAL A 128 -13.87 12.82 22.07
CA VAL A 128 -13.91 12.63 20.61
C VAL A 128 -14.75 13.77 19.99
N PRO A 129 -14.26 14.47 18.95
CA PRO A 129 -15.00 15.54 18.30
C PRO A 129 -16.37 15.07 17.81
N VAL A 130 -17.40 15.89 18.03
CA VAL A 130 -18.74 15.68 17.47
C VAL A 130 -19.00 16.78 16.45
N PRO A 131 -18.58 16.59 15.19
CA PRO A 131 -18.79 17.58 14.14
C PRO A 131 -20.29 17.81 13.87
N PRO A 132 -20.69 19.04 13.52
CA PRO A 132 -22.07 19.34 13.15
C PRO A 132 -22.46 18.61 11.86
N VAL A 133 -23.71 18.17 11.78
CA VAL A 133 -24.31 17.66 10.53
C VAL A 133 -24.75 18.84 9.69
N VAL A 134 -24.30 18.89 8.43
CA VAL A 134 -24.63 19.94 7.46
C VAL A 134 -25.56 19.37 6.39
N THR A 135 -26.75 19.96 6.28
CA THR A 135 -27.75 19.61 5.27
C THR A 135 -27.78 20.58 4.09
N ASP A 136 -27.54 21.88 4.32
CA ASP A 136 -27.38 22.88 3.26
C ASP A 136 -25.93 22.97 2.79
N VAL A 137 -25.55 22.06 1.88
CA VAL A 137 -24.19 22.02 1.33
C VAL A 137 -23.85 23.31 0.56
N ARG A 138 -24.84 24.01 -0.02
CA ARG A 138 -24.63 25.20 -0.84
C ARG A 138 -23.99 26.32 -0.03
N ALA A 139 -24.48 26.49 1.19
CA ALA A 139 -24.01 27.53 2.10
C ALA A 139 -22.51 27.38 2.44
N HIS A 140 -21.94 26.18 2.28
CA HIS A 140 -20.58 25.86 2.67
C HIS A 140 -19.64 25.51 1.51
N ALA A 141 -20.15 25.14 0.33
CA ALA A 141 -19.37 24.66 -0.81
C ALA A 141 -18.16 25.55 -1.15
N ALA A 142 -18.36 26.86 -1.28
CA ALA A 142 -17.26 27.78 -1.60
C ALA A 142 -16.14 27.80 -0.54
N ALA A 143 -16.48 27.61 0.74
CA ALA A 143 -15.51 27.55 1.83
C ALA A 143 -14.76 26.21 1.88
N TRP A 144 -15.39 25.13 1.43
CA TRP A 144 -14.80 23.79 1.39
C TRP A 144 -13.89 23.59 0.18
N GLU A 145 -14.11 24.31 -0.91
CA GLU A 145 -13.21 24.37 -2.08
C GLU A 145 -11.95 25.22 -1.81
N ALA A 146 -12.01 26.13 -0.83
CA ALA A 146 -10.87 26.99 -0.49
C ALA A 146 -9.70 26.17 0.12
N PRO A 147 -8.44 26.61 -0.10
CA PRO A 147 -7.27 25.96 0.49
C PRO A 147 -7.38 25.82 2.02
N GLY A 148 -6.96 24.67 2.54
CA GLY A 148 -7.01 24.38 3.97
C GLY A 148 -8.22 23.55 4.41
N THR A 149 -9.10 23.19 3.48
CA THR A 149 -10.18 22.21 3.70
C THR A 149 -10.05 21.02 2.73
N VAL A 150 -10.35 19.83 3.22
CA VAL A 150 -10.49 18.63 2.41
C VAL A 150 -11.85 18.00 2.66
N VAL A 151 -12.55 17.67 1.58
CA VAL A 151 -13.72 16.79 1.65
C VAL A 151 -13.21 15.35 1.56
N VAL A 152 -13.47 14.55 2.59
CA VAL A 152 -13.17 13.11 2.62
C VAL A 152 -14.48 12.37 2.44
N ASP A 153 -14.58 11.58 1.37
CA ASP A 153 -15.78 10.83 1.03
C ASP A 153 -15.55 9.33 1.21
N THR A 154 -16.35 8.73 2.08
CA THR A 154 -16.21 7.32 2.48
C THR A 154 -17.24 6.41 1.82
N ARG A 155 -18.06 6.93 0.91
CA ARG A 155 -19.09 6.15 0.20
C ARG A 155 -18.43 5.06 -0.67
N PRO A 156 -19.18 4.03 -1.11
CA PRO A 156 -18.68 3.06 -2.07
C PRO A 156 -18.26 3.72 -3.40
N TRP A 157 -17.27 3.13 -4.07
CA TRP A 157 -16.70 3.68 -5.31
C TRP A 157 -17.72 4.08 -6.38
N PRO A 158 -18.77 3.30 -6.72
CA PRO A 158 -19.76 3.73 -7.71
C PRO A 158 -20.44 5.04 -7.32
N ALA A 159 -20.85 5.19 -6.05
CA ALA A 159 -21.50 6.40 -5.58
C ALA A 159 -20.57 7.62 -5.59
N PHE A 160 -19.28 7.42 -5.30
CA PHE A 160 -18.28 8.48 -5.43
C PHE A 160 -18.06 8.85 -6.89
N ARG A 161 -17.69 7.88 -7.74
CA ARG A 161 -17.25 8.12 -9.12
C ARG A 161 -18.34 8.79 -9.96
N ASP A 162 -19.61 8.43 -9.72
CA ASP A 162 -20.76 8.91 -10.47
C ASP A 162 -21.22 10.31 -10.01
N GLY A 163 -20.75 10.79 -8.84
CA GLY A 163 -21.04 12.14 -8.34
C GLY A 163 -20.51 12.38 -6.93
N HIS A 164 -19.55 13.29 -6.78
CA HIS A 164 -18.97 13.71 -5.50
C HIS A 164 -18.81 15.23 -5.42
N LEU A 165 -18.59 15.76 -4.21
CA LEU A 165 -18.31 17.19 -4.04
C LEU A 165 -16.99 17.57 -4.73
N PRO A 166 -16.86 18.80 -5.25
CA PRO A 166 -15.65 19.25 -5.93
C PRO A 166 -14.38 19.04 -5.11
N GLY A 167 -13.35 18.47 -5.73
CA GLY A 167 -12.05 18.22 -5.08
C GLY A 167 -12.08 17.20 -3.93
N ALA A 168 -13.17 16.44 -3.77
CA ALA A 168 -13.27 15.41 -2.74
C ALA A 168 -12.24 14.29 -2.94
N LEU A 169 -11.76 13.76 -1.81
CA LEU A 169 -10.85 12.63 -1.75
C LEU A 169 -11.64 11.36 -1.43
N TYR A 170 -11.50 10.35 -2.27
CA TYR A 170 -12.10 9.04 -2.05
C TYR A 170 -11.29 8.23 -1.03
N ALA A 171 -11.86 8.02 0.16
CA ALA A 171 -11.24 7.28 1.26
C ALA A 171 -12.24 6.27 1.84
N PRO A 172 -12.37 5.07 1.24
CA PRO A 172 -13.36 4.10 1.68
C PRO A 172 -13.05 3.56 3.08
N LEU A 173 -14.10 3.14 3.78
CA LEU A 173 -14.02 2.62 5.14
C LEU A 173 -13.07 1.42 5.32
N GLY A 174 -12.81 1.07 6.57
CA GLY A 174 -11.90 -0.01 6.94
C GLY A 174 -10.44 0.41 6.79
N LYS A 175 -9.57 -0.51 6.35
CA LYS A 175 -8.12 -0.30 6.34
C LYS A 175 -7.66 0.83 5.41
N MET A 176 -8.46 1.20 4.41
CA MET A 176 -8.09 2.21 3.42
C MET A 176 -8.24 3.63 3.96
N LEU A 177 -9.28 3.92 4.75
CA LEU A 177 -9.55 5.25 5.29
C LEU A 177 -8.32 5.89 5.97
N PRO A 178 -7.71 5.29 7.01
CA PRO A 178 -6.57 5.91 7.68
C PRO A 178 -5.34 5.99 6.76
N MET A 179 -5.18 5.05 5.84
CA MET A 179 -4.03 5.03 4.92
C MET A 179 -4.13 6.13 3.86
N VAL A 180 -5.32 6.36 3.32
CA VAL A 180 -5.60 7.41 2.35
C VAL A 180 -5.50 8.78 3.02
N VAL A 181 -6.20 9.00 4.14
CA VAL A 181 -6.17 10.28 4.84
C VAL A 181 -4.76 10.59 5.33
N GLY A 182 -4.10 9.63 6.00
CA GLY A 182 -2.73 9.79 6.48
C GLY A 182 -1.69 10.02 5.37
N SER A 183 -1.98 9.63 4.13
CA SER A 183 -1.03 9.85 3.03
C SER A 183 -1.33 11.13 2.24
N PHE A 184 -2.59 11.54 2.13
CA PHE A 184 -3.00 12.60 1.21
C PHE A 184 -3.49 13.89 1.88
N VAL A 185 -3.96 13.82 3.13
CA VAL A 185 -4.46 14.99 3.86
C VAL A 185 -3.33 15.60 4.68
N LYS A 186 -3.10 16.90 4.52
CA LYS A 186 -2.10 17.62 5.32
C LYS A 186 -2.58 17.75 6.77
N PRO A 187 -1.67 17.72 7.77
CA PRO A 187 -2.06 17.77 9.19
C PRO A 187 -2.90 19.00 9.56
N GLU A 188 -2.71 20.12 8.87
CA GLU A 188 -3.36 21.39 9.16
C GLU A 188 -4.73 21.54 8.48
N GLU A 189 -5.02 20.69 7.48
CA GLU A 189 -6.29 20.74 6.74
C GLU A 189 -7.47 20.34 7.63
N LYS A 190 -8.57 21.08 7.50
CA LYS A 190 -9.84 20.75 8.12
C LYS A 190 -10.54 19.69 7.28
N ILE A 191 -11.19 18.73 7.93
CA ILE A 191 -11.89 17.62 7.26
C ILE A 191 -13.40 17.90 7.26
N VAL A 192 -14.00 17.87 6.08
CA VAL A 192 -15.45 17.70 5.88
C VAL A 192 -15.67 16.24 5.51
N LEU A 193 -16.50 15.55 6.27
CA LEU A 193 -16.72 14.11 6.10
C LEU A 193 -18.04 13.86 5.36
N VAL A 194 -17.98 13.17 4.22
CA VAL A 194 -19.17 12.65 3.53
C VAL A 194 -19.31 11.16 3.89
N CYS A 195 -20.32 10.83 4.69
CA CYS A 195 -20.57 9.47 5.13
C CYS A 195 -22.02 9.25 5.58
N GLU A 196 -22.42 7.98 5.74
CA GLU A 196 -23.64 7.63 6.47
C GLU A 196 -23.56 8.16 7.92
N LEU A 197 -24.59 8.89 8.38
CA LEU A 197 -24.57 9.54 9.69
C LEU A 197 -24.34 8.56 10.84
N ALA A 198 -24.90 7.35 10.73
CA ALA A 198 -24.72 6.28 11.71
C ALA A 198 -23.26 5.80 11.86
N ARG A 199 -22.39 6.09 10.88
CA ARG A 199 -20.97 5.71 10.89
C ARG A 199 -20.04 6.87 11.27
N ALA A 200 -20.56 8.10 11.39
CA ALA A 200 -19.74 9.30 11.58
C ALA A 200 -18.84 9.21 12.83
N ASP A 201 -19.40 8.75 13.95
CA ASP A 201 -18.67 8.60 15.21
C ASP A 201 -17.50 7.60 15.14
N GLU A 202 -17.70 6.45 14.46
CA GLU A 202 -16.62 5.48 14.20
C GLU A 202 -15.51 6.08 13.33
N ILE A 203 -15.90 6.74 12.24
CA ILE A 203 -14.96 7.35 11.28
C ILE A 203 -14.13 8.43 11.97
N VAL A 204 -14.76 9.32 12.73
CA VAL A 204 -14.05 10.39 13.46
C VAL A 204 -13.04 9.78 14.44
N ARG A 205 -13.38 8.70 15.16
CA ARG A 205 -12.42 8.02 16.03
C ARG A 205 -11.22 7.46 15.27
N ASP A 206 -11.44 6.88 14.10
CA ASP A 206 -10.35 6.34 13.28
C ASP A 206 -9.42 7.45 12.76
N LEU A 207 -9.97 8.61 12.39
CA LEU A 207 -9.18 9.79 12.01
C LEU A 207 -8.38 10.34 13.19
N VAL A 208 -8.99 10.43 14.38
CA VAL A 208 -8.31 10.87 15.61
C VAL A 208 -7.13 9.94 15.95
N ARG A 209 -7.29 8.62 15.78
CA ARG A 209 -6.23 7.63 16.07
C ARG A 209 -4.97 7.79 15.22
N ILE A 210 -5.07 8.43 14.06
CA ILE A 210 -3.93 8.76 13.20
C ILE A 210 -3.56 10.26 13.24
N GLY A 211 -4.08 10.98 14.24
CA GLY A 211 -3.74 12.37 14.54
C GLY A 211 -4.47 13.41 13.71
N TYR A 212 -5.67 13.10 13.19
CA TYR A 212 -6.56 14.07 12.56
C TYR A 212 -7.82 14.28 13.41
N ASP A 213 -7.84 15.37 14.16
CA ASP A 213 -8.93 15.73 15.09
C ASP A 213 -9.77 16.93 14.60
N ARG A 214 -9.42 17.53 13.45
CA ARG A 214 -10.08 18.72 12.88
C ARG A 214 -11.21 18.36 11.90
N VAL A 215 -12.15 17.53 12.34
CA VAL A 215 -13.37 17.25 11.56
C VAL A 215 -14.40 18.36 11.84
N ILE A 216 -14.74 19.15 10.83
CA ILE A 216 -15.53 20.38 10.99
C ILE A 216 -16.99 20.26 10.54
N ALA A 217 -17.32 19.22 9.78
CA ALA A 217 -18.68 18.96 9.31
C ALA A 217 -18.84 17.50 8.89
N VAL A 218 -20.07 17.00 9.02
CA VAL A 218 -20.52 15.73 8.44
C VAL A 218 -21.65 16.01 7.47
N VAL A 219 -21.58 15.42 6.28
CA VAL A 219 -22.58 15.55 5.22
C VAL A 219 -23.12 14.15 4.89
N ALA A 220 -24.43 13.97 5.02
CA ALA A 220 -25.09 12.75 4.57
C ALA A 220 -25.12 12.69 3.03
N PRO A 221 -25.02 11.51 2.40
CA PRO A 221 -25.01 11.41 0.94
C PRO A 221 -26.21 12.09 0.26
N ASP A 222 -27.40 11.95 0.84
CA ASP A 222 -28.64 12.53 0.32
C ASP A 222 -28.64 14.07 0.35
N SER A 223 -27.82 14.68 1.22
CA SER A 223 -27.69 16.15 1.31
C SER A 223 -26.87 16.74 0.17
N MET A 224 -26.05 15.94 -0.53
CA MET A 224 -25.24 16.44 -1.67
C MET A 224 -26.09 16.69 -2.92
N GLY A 225 -27.06 15.81 -3.21
CA GLY A 225 -27.92 15.90 -4.40
C GLY A 225 -29.14 16.81 -4.22
N ALA A 226 -29.61 17.01 -2.98
CA ALA A 226 -30.75 17.86 -2.67
C ALA A 226 -30.47 19.37 -2.85
N THR A 227 -29.22 19.73 -3.12
CA THR A 227 -28.77 21.11 -3.11
C THR A 227 -28.73 21.70 -4.52
N VAL A 228 -29.78 22.46 -4.89
CA VAL A 228 -29.78 23.26 -6.12
C VAL A 228 -28.57 24.21 -6.12
N GLY A 229 -27.66 24.05 -7.09
CA GLY A 229 -26.54 24.96 -7.32
C GLY A 229 -25.16 24.48 -6.87
N VAL A 230 -25.03 23.26 -6.34
CA VAL A 230 -23.71 22.61 -6.15
C VAL A 230 -23.47 21.66 -7.32
N LYS A 231 -22.46 21.96 -8.14
CA LYS A 231 -22.09 21.09 -9.27
C LYS A 231 -21.22 19.95 -8.75
N LEU A 232 -21.76 18.73 -8.76
CA LEU A 232 -20.97 17.55 -8.46
C LEU A 232 -19.92 17.29 -9.56
N GLU A 233 -18.77 16.79 -9.15
CA GLU A 233 -17.74 16.26 -10.02
C GLU A 233 -17.90 14.75 -10.17
N THR A 234 -17.35 14.21 -11.27
CA THR A 234 -17.25 12.77 -11.50
C THR A 234 -15.79 12.37 -11.63
N THR A 235 -15.50 11.14 -11.23
CA THR A 235 -14.16 10.56 -11.41
C THR A 235 -14.26 9.41 -12.41
N PRO A 236 -13.56 9.46 -13.55
CA PRO A 236 -13.72 8.47 -14.60
C PRO A 236 -13.08 7.13 -14.24
N GLU A 237 -13.69 6.07 -14.76
CA GLU A 237 -13.21 4.71 -14.70
C GLU A 237 -13.34 4.07 -16.08
N MET A 238 -12.39 3.22 -16.45
CA MET A 238 -12.39 2.45 -17.68
C MET A 238 -12.13 0.98 -17.42
N SER A 239 -12.52 0.13 -18.36
CA SER A 239 -12.20 -1.30 -18.37
C SER A 239 -10.73 -1.55 -18.68
N ALA A 240 -10.25 -2.76 -18.38
CA ALA A 240 -8.90 -3.18 -18.74
C ALA A 240 -8.68 -3.18 -20.27
N ALA A 241 -9.71 -3.49 -21.07
CA ALA A 241 -9.63 -3.49 -22.52
C ALA A 241 -9.45 -2.07 -23.09
N GLU A 242 -10.20 -1.10 -22.57
CA GLU A 242 -10.06 0.32 -22.93
C GLU A 242 -8.69 0.87 -22.52
N ALA A 243 -8.22 0.50 -21.33
CA ALA A 243 -6.88 0.86 -20.86
C ALA A 243 -5.77 0.28 -21.77
N ASN A 244 -5.91 -0.96 -22.23
CA ASN A 244 -4.96 -1.57 -23.17
C ASN A 244 -4.98 -0.88 -24.55
N ALA A 245 -6.16 -0.53 -25.06
CA ALA A 245 -6.29 0.21 -26.31
C ALA A 245 -5.66 1.61 -26.23
N ALA A 246 -5.67 2.24 -25.05
CA ALA A 246 -5.13 3.58 -24.82
C ALA A 246 -3.63 3.59 -24.44
N ARG A 247 -2.98 2.44 -24.26
CA ARG A 247 -1.63 2.31 -23.67
C ARG A 247 -0.57 3.17 -24.36
N GLY A 248 -0.52 3.14 -25.70
CA GLY A 248 0.46 3.93 -26.47
C GLY A 248 0.20 5.45 -26.50
N SER A 249 -0.84 5.93 -25.82
CA SER A 249 -1.24 7.35 -25.75
C SER A 249 -1.49 7.84 -24.32
N SER A 250 -1.17 7.02 -23.32
CA SER A 250 -1.43 7.30 -21.91
C SER A 250 -0.24 6.91 -21.07
N PHE A 251 -0.02 7.66 -19.99
CA PHE A 251 0.93 7.28 -18.95
C PHE A 251 0.30 6.23 -18.03
N ILE A 252 0.91 5.06 -17.91
CA ILE A 252 0.42 3.98 -17.05
C ILE A 252 1.04 4.11 -15.66
N LEU A 253 0.21 4.28 -14.64
CA LEU A 253 0.63 4.41 -13.24
C LEU A 253 0.16 3.18 -12.44
N ASP A 254 1.11 2.38 -11.98
CA ASP A 254 0.87 1.27 -11.05
C ASP A 254 1.05 1.76 -9.61
N VAL A 255 -0.05 1.79 -8.83
CA VAL A 255 -0.02 2.26 -7.45
C VAL A 255 0.07 1.15 -6.39
N ARG A 256 0.47 -0.06 -6.78
CA ARG A 256 0.82 -1.16 -5.88
C ARG A 256 2.20 -0.95 -5.25
N GLY A 257 2.51 -1.73 -4.21
CA GLY A 257 3.87 -1.74 -3.67
C GLY A 257 4.86 -2.42 -4.62
N ALA A 258 6.16 -2.09 -4.49
CA ALA A 258 7.21 -2.61 -5.35
C ALA A 258 7.21 -4.15 -5.42
N ALA A 259 7.02 -4.86 -4.30
CA ALA A 259 6.97 -6.32 -4.29
C ALA A 259 5.83 -6.90 -5.17
N GLU A 260 4.66 -6.26 -5.22
CA GLU A 260 3.56 -6.68 -6.09
C GLU A 260 3.87 -6.38 -7.57
N TYR A 261 4.56 -5.27 -7.83
CA TYR A 261 4.97 -4.86 -9.18
C TYR A 261 6.04 -5.81 -9.76
N GLU A 262 7.04 -6.17 -8.96
CA GLU A 262 8.12 -7.09 -9.35
C GLU A 262 7.62 -8.50 -9.73
N VAL A 263 6.53 -8.97 -9.12
CA VAL A 263 5.90 -10.26 -9.48
C VAL A 263 5.31 -10.22 -10.89
N GLY A 264 4.85 -9.05 -11.34
CA GLY A 264 4.31 -8.82 -12.66
C GLY A 264 3.47 -7.55 -12.72
N HIS A 265 3.53 -6.84 -13.84
CA HIS A 265 2.94 -5.52 -14.04
C HIS A 265 2.51 -5.29 -15.49
N LEU A 266 1.85 -4.17 -15.76
CA LEU A 266 1.58 -3.72 -17.13
C LEU A 266 2.89 -3.22 -17.76
N GLU A 267 3.10 -3.52 -19.03
CA GLU A 267 4.26 -3.03 -19.78
C GLU A 267 4.33 -1.49 -19.72
N GLU A 268 5.54 -0.95 -19.55
CA GLU A 268 5.82 0.51 -19.44
C GLU A 268 5.18 1.21 -18.23
N ALA A 269 4.60 0.46 -17.28
CA ALA A 269 3.99 1.06 -16.10
C ALA A 269 5.04 1.66 -15.16
N PHE A 270 4.82 2.92 -14.77
CA PHE A 270 5.58 3.60 -13.73
C PHE A 270 5.02 3.21 -12.35
N ASN A 271 5.85 2.65 -11.47
CA ASN A 271 5.41 2.19 -10.15
C ASN A 271 5.70 3.19 -9.04
N VAL A 272 4.65 3.61 -8.33
CA VAL A 272 4.73 4.34 -7.07
C VAL A 272 3.56 3.92 -6.19
N ALA A 273 3.82 3.33 -5.02
CA ALA A 273 2.76 2.95 -4.10
C ALA A 273 1.84 4.14 -3.78
N TYR A 274 0.52 3.94 -3.77
CA TYR A 274 -0.42 5.07 -3.64
C TYR A 274 -0.16 5.95 -2.39
N THR A 275 0.26 5.34 -1.28
CA THR A 275 0.60 6.05 -0.03
C THR A 275 1.82 6.97 -0.13
N ARG A 276 2.61 6.83 -1.19
CA ARG A 276 3.84 7.58 -1.49
C ARG A 276 3.70 8.44 -2.75
N LEU A 277 2.50 8.57 -3.29
CA LEU A 277 2.28 9.26 -4.56
C LEU A 277 2.70 10.74 -4.52
N LEU A 278 2.44 11.46 -3.42
CA LEU A 278 2.65 12.92 -3.36
C LEU A 278 4.12 13.35 -3.53
N PRO A 279 5.12 12.73 -2.87
CA PRO A 279 6.52 13.01 -3.16
C PRO A 279 6.94 12.82 -4.62
N HIS A 280 6.26 11.94 -5.36
CA HIS A 280 6.58 11.63 -6.75
C HIS A 280 5.74 12.41 -7.76
N ILE A 281 4.88 13.34 -7.30
CA ILE A 281 3.92 14.02 -8.18
C ILE A 281 4.58 14.80 -9.32
N ALA A 282 5.80 15.32 -9.09
CA ALA A 282 6.57 16.05 -10.10
C ALA A 282 7.08 15.17 -11.26
N GLN A 283 7.07 13.84 -11.08
CA GLN A 283 7.49 12.86 -12.09
C GLN A 283 6.33 12.46 -13.01
N LEU A 284 5.10 12.82 -12.65
CA LEU A 284 3.91 12.50 -13.45
C LEU A 284 3.70 13.56 -14.54
N PRO A 285 3.31 13.14 -15.77
CA PRO A 285 3.10 14.08 -16.86
C PRO A 285 1.89 14.98 -16.61
N ARG A 286 2.03 16.25 -16.96
CA ARG A 286 0.94 17.24 -16.94
C ARG A 286 0.31 17.31 -18.33
N GLY A 287 -1.03 17.34 -18.40
CA GLY A 287 -1.78 17.46 -19.66
C GLY A 287 -2.03 16.14 -20.39
N GLU A 288 -1.24 15.10 -20.12
CA GLU A 288 -1.47 13.75 -20.65
C GLU A 288 -2.46 12.95 -19.80
N ARG A 289 -3.08 11.93 -20.41
CA ARG A 289 -3.95 10.99 -19.69
C ARG A 289 -3.10 10.06 -18.83
N ILE A 290 -3.43 9.96 -17.56
CA ILE A 290 -2.84 9.00 -16.61
C ILE A 290 -3.85 7.88 -16.38
N VAL A 291 -3.49 6.66 -16.75
CA VAL A 291 -4.26 5.44 -16.47
C VAL A 291 -3.72 4.82 -15.20
N VAL A 292 -4.54 4.80 -14.15
CA VAL A 292 -4.11 4.39 -12.80
C VAL A 292 -4.69 3.02 -12.48
N HIS A 293 -3.83 2.07 -12.09
CA HIS A 293 -4.28 0.75 -11.66
C HIS A 293 -3.59 0.31 -10.37
N CYS A 294 -4.23 -0.63 -9.68
CA CYS A 294 -3.64 -1.37 -8.57
C CYS A 294 -3.98 -2.86 -8.72
N ALA A 295 -3.98 -3.66 -7.66
CA ALA A 295 -4.37 -5.08 -7.77
C ALA A 295 -5.83 -5.28 -8.20
N LEU A 296 -6.77 -4.58 -7.55
CA LEU A 296 -8.23 -4.83 -7.67
C LEU A 296 -9.08 -3.58 -7.98
N GLY A 297 -8.48 -2.39 -8.05
CA GLY A 297 -9.16 -1.12 -8.35
C GLY A 297 -9.33 -0.17 -7.14
N GLY A 298 -9.27 -0.65 -5.90
CA GLY A 298 -9.53 0.19 -4.72
C GLY A 298 -8.47 1.25 -4.41
N ARG A 299 -7.18 0.87 -4.42
CA ARG A 299 -6.06 1.81 -4.18
C ARG A 299 -5.90 2.81 -5.33
N SER A 300 -6.12 2.35 -6.55
CA SER A 300 -6.07 3.19 -7.74
C SER A 300 -7.25 4.17 -7.81
N ALA A 301 -8.43 3.81 -7.31
CA ALA A 301 -9.54 4.76 -7.15
C ALA A 301 -9.17 5.93 -6.21
N ALA A 302 -8.58 5.63 -5.05
CA ALA A 302 -8.12 6.66 -4.11
C ALA A 302 -7.03 7.54 -4.74
N ALA A 303 -6.02 6.94 -5.37
CA ALA A 303 -4.98 7.66 -6.09
C ALA A 303 -5.56 8.55 -7.22
N THR A 304 -6.53 8.03 -7.97
CA THR A 304 -7.20 8.77 -9.05
C THR A 304 -7.91 10.00 -8.49
N SER A 305 -8.67 9.87 -7.39
CA SER A 305 -9.34 11.02 -6.76
C SER A 305 -8.34 12.10 -6.32
N MET A 306 -7.18 11.70 -5.76
CA MET A 306 -6.13 12.65 -5.38
C MET A 306 -5.51 13.34 -6.59
N LEU A 307 -5.20 12.57 -7.64
CA LEU A 307 -4.65 13.13 -8.89
C LEU A 307 -5.63 14.12 -9.53
N ARG A 308 -6.93 13.81 -9.55
CA ARG A 308 -7.96 14.73 -10.08
C ARG A 308 -8.09 15.98 -9.23
N ARG A 309 -8.07 15.88 -7.90
CA ARG A 309 -8.00 17.02 -6.96
C ARG A 309 -6.80 17.93 -7.27
N MET A 310 -5.69 17.37 -7.75
CA MET A 310 -4.48 18.10 -8.15
C MET A 310 -4.47 18.57 -9.61
N GLY A 311 -5.58 18.40 -10.34
CA GLY A 311 -5.76 18.84 -11.72
C GLY A 311 -5.15 17.92 -12.78
N PHE A 312 -4.81 16.67 -12.44
CA PHE A 312 -4.36 15.68 -13.44
C PHE A 312 -5.53 15.05 -14.18
N ASN A 313 -5.29 14.68 -15.44
CA ASN A 313 -6.23 13.89 -16.25
C ASN A 313 -6.08 12.40 -15.92
N ALA A 314 -6.46 12.01 -14.70
CA ALA A 314 -6.36 10.64 -14.22
C ALA A 314 -7.66 9.85 -14.42
N VAL A 315 -7.54 8.56 -14.76
CA VAL A 315 -8.64 7.61 -14.96
C VAL A 315 -8.31 6.29 -14.26
N ASN A 316 -9.25 5.76 -13.47
CA ASN A 316 -9.08 4.47 -12.79
C ASN A 316 -9.30 3.29 -13.74
N VAL A 317 -8.58 2.19 -13.53
CA VAL A 317 -8.85 0.90 -14.21
C VAL A 317 -9.70 0.00 -13.33
N ALA A 318 -10.91 -0.30 -13.77
CA ALA A 318 -11.84 -1.22 -13.11
C ALA A 318 -11.21 -2.62 -12.98
N GLY A 319 -11.29 -3.21 -11.78
CA GLY A 319 -10.76 -4.55 -11.50
C GLY A 319 -9.23 -4.64 -11.41
N GLY A 320 -8.50 -3.56 -11.69
CA GLY A 320 -7.05 -3.49 -11.57
C GLY A 320 -6.29 -4.55 -12.38
N PHE A 321 -5.10 -4.92 -11.90
CA PHE A 321 -4.21 -5.89 -12.50
C PHE A 321 -4.82 -7.30 -12.57
N GLU A 322 -5.64 -7.69 -11.59
CA GLU A 322 -6.34 -8.98 -11.66
C GLU A 322 -7.40 -8.99 -12.77
N GLY A 323 -8.15 -7.90 -12.94
CA GLY A 323 -9.07 -7.74 -14.07
C GLY A 323 -8.34 -7.78 -15.41
N TRP A 324 -7.17 -7.13 -15.48
CA TRP A 324 -6.30 -7.15 -16.66
C TRP A 324 -5.82 -8.56 -17.03
N LYS A 325 -5.32 -9.33 -16.06
CA LYS A 325 -4.90 -10.73 -16.26
C LYS A 325 -6.06 -11.63 -16.68
N LYS A 326 -7.23 -11.48 -16.06
CA LYS A 326 -8.43 -12.25 -16.41
C LYS A 326 -8.90 -12.00 -17.84
N ALA A 327 -8.66 -10.79 -18.36
CA ALA A 327 -8.93 -10.43 -19.74
C ALA A 327 -7.88 -10.95 -20.74
N GLY A 328 -6.83 -11.66 -20.27
CA GLY A 328 -5.78 -12.22 -21.12
C GLY A 328 -4.86 -11.16 -21.76
N LEU A 329 -4.80 -9.97 -21.17
CA LEU A 329 -4.05 -8.83 -21.73
C LEU A 329 -2.55 -8.92 -21.41
N PRO A 330 -1.67 -8.31 -22.23
CA PRO A 330 -0.22 -8.42 -22.08
C PRO A 330 0.28 -7.91 -20.72
N THR A 331 1.21 -8.63 -20.12
CA THR A 331 1.89 -8.23 -18.87
C THR A 331 3.40 -8.35 -19.06
N ALA A 332 4.15 -7.53 -18.33
CA ALA A 332 5.57 -7.68 -18.14
C ALA A 332 5.82 -8.43 -16.81
N ALA A 333 6.79 -9.34 -16.84
CA ALA A 333 7.40 -9.94 -15.66
C ALA A 333 8.91 -9.77 -15.81
N PRO A 334 9.72 -9.80 -14.73
CA PRO A 334 11.15 -10.00 -14.91
C PRO A 334 11.32 -11.29 -15.71
N ALA A 335 12.17 -11.24 -16.74
CA ALA A 335 12.57 -12.45 -17.45
C ALA A 335 13.02 -13.46 -16.39
N SER A 336 12.21 -14.48 -16.12
CA SER A 336 12.73 -15.66 -15.46
C SER A 336 13.92 -16.07 -16.30
N SER A 337 15.07 -16.29 -15.66
CA SER A 337 16.26 -16.78 -16.33
C SER A 337 15.90 -18.09 -17.03
N ARG A 338 15.44 -18.00 -18.27
CA ARG A 338 15.57 -19.07 -19.24
C ARG A 338 17.07 -19.19 -19.40
N ALA A 339 17.67 -20.08 -18.60
CA ALA A 339 18.88 -20.74 -19.01
C ALA A 339 18.66 -21.12 -20.49
N PRO A 340 19.57 -20.73 -21.40
CA PRO A 340 19.43 -21.11 -22.79
C PRO A 340 19.29 -22.64 -22.78
N ALA A 341 18.19 -23.15 -23.32
CA ALA A 341 18.10 -24.55 -23.63
C ALA A 341 19.28 -24.84 -24.56
N LEU A 342 20.31 -25.51 -24.02
CA LEU A 342 21.37 -26.10 -24.82
C LEU A 342 20.67 -27.04 -25.79
N SER A 343 20.53 -26.60 -27.04
CA SER A 343 20.17 -27.46 -28.15
C SER A 343 21.32 -28.46 -28.33
N GLY A 344 21.21 -29.59 -27.65
CA GLY A 344 22.06 -30.74 -27.87
C GLY A 344 21.85 -31.22 -29.30
N ALA A 345 22.91 -31.10 -30.08
CA ALA A 345 22.98 -31.53 -31.45
C ALA A 345 22.60 -33.00 -31.62
N THR A 346 21.92 -33.24 -32.74
CA THR A 346 21.64 -34.51 -33.38
C THR A 346 22.78 -35.53 -33.25
N ALA A 347 22.46 -36.69 -32.67
CA ALA A 347 23.26 -37.89 -32.81
C ALA A 347 23.15 -38.39 -34.27
N ALA A 348 24.15 -38.07 -35.09
CA ALA A 348 24.36 -38.71 -36.38
C ALA A 348 25.19 -39.98 -36.16
N SER A 349 24.62 -41.09 -36.62
CA SER A 349 25.19 -42.43 -36.71
C SER A 349 26.50 -42.44 -37.52
N LYS A 350 27.53 -43.11 -36.97
CA LYS A 350 28.70 -43.53 -37.75
C LYS A 350 28.32 -44.75 -38.61
N PRO A 351 28.68 -44.80 -39.90
CA PRO A 351 28.93 -46.06 -40.57
C PRO A 351 30.38 -46.49 -40.34
N SER A 352 30.53 -47.80 -40.13
CA SER A 352 31.73 -48.59 -40.27
C SER A 352 32.36 -48.44 -41.65
N GLY A 353 33.69 -48.35 -41.73
CA GLY A 353 34.40 -48.69 -42.96
C GLY A 353 35.79 -48.09 -43.11
N GLY A 354 36.81 -48.95 -43.04
CA GLY A 354 37.91 -48.90 -44.01
C GLY A 354 39.15 -48.09 -43.65
N CYS A 355 40.07 -48.73 -42.91
CA CYS A 355 41.49 -48.50 -43.10
C CYS A 355 41.88 -48.89 -44.54
N CYS A 356 42.44 -47.96 -45.32
CA CYS A 356 43.36 -48.24 -46.42
C CYS A 356 44.29 -47.04 -46.64
N GLY A 357 45.56 -47.24 -46.30
CA GLY A 357 46.77 -46.84 -47.03
C GLY A 357 46.97 -45.39 -47.48
N GLY A 358 48.13 -44.81 -47.13
CA GLY A 358 48.76 -43.79 -47.95
C GLY A 358 49.61 -42.77 -47.20
N SER A 359 50.87 -43.11 -46.98
CA SER A 359 51.97 -42.17 -46.73
C SER A 359 52.12 -41.15 -47.87
N CYS A 360 52.37 -39.87 -47.57
CA CYS A 360 53.54 -39.08 -48.02
C CYS A 360 53.43 -37.59 -47.66
N HIS A 361 54.48 -37.09 -46.99
CA HIS A 361 55.17 -35.80 -47.09
C HIS A 361 54.50 -34.62 -47.81
N GLY A 362 54.56 -33.44 -47.16
CA GLY A 362 54.34 -32.12 -47.76
C GLY A 362 53.60 -31.17 -46.83
#